data_AF-A0A9D7TQ99-F1
#
_entry.id   AF-A0A9D7TQ99-F1
#
_cell.length_a   1.000
_cell.length_b   1.000
_cell.length_c   1.000
_cell.angle_alpha   90.00
_cell.angle_beta   90.00
_cell.angle_gamma   90.00
#
_symmetry.space_group_name_H-M   'P 1'
#
loop_
_entity.id
_entity.type
_entity.pdbx_description
1 polymer ?
#
loop_
_entity_poly.entity_id
_entity_poly.type
_entity_poly.pdbx_seq_one_letter_code
_entity_poly.pdbx_strand_id
1 'polypeptide(L)'
;MEDSKSTEEFYELSYYTLGHKDMGYFTHQHIVNAYQAQTADKDTKPIAITFALVGLYLYLEKGYSGRQVQLAHMRIAENKKIWPDFDLPQDRGRINISDVLHVEPGDQRDWLIKEWCQSVWASYVNCYKVVEDLACIELGI
;
A
#
# COMPACT_ATOMS: atom_id res chain seq x y z
N MET A 1 13.40 2.96 -19.18
CA MET A 1 12.34 2.37 -20.03
C MET A 1 11.43 1.45 -19.21
N GLU A 2 11.97 0.69 -18.24
CA GLU A 2 11.15 -0.01 -17.22
C GLU A 2 10.33 0.95 -16.35
N ASP A 3 10.94 2.05 -15.90
CA ASP A 3 10.31 3.04 -15.01
C ASP A 3 9.07 3.75 -15.61
N SER A 4 9.08 3.96 -16.94
CA SER A 4 7.93 4.58 -17.63
C SER A 4 6.74 3.63 -17.73
N LYS A 5 6.98 2.33 -17.93
CA LYS A 5 5.93 1.31 -18.04
C LYS A 5 5.21 1.12 -16.71
N SER A 6 5.95 0.96 -15.61
CA SER A 6 5.34 0.82 -14.27
C SER A 6 4.52 2.05 -13.89
N THR A 7 4.98 3.25 -14.29
CA THR A 7 4.26 4.51 -14.08
C THR A 7 2.95 4.58 -14.89
N GLU A 8 2.96 4.15 -16.16
CA GLU A 8 1.76 4.09 -17.00
C GLU A 8 0.72 3.10 -16.45
N GLU A 9 1.16 1.90 -16.06
CA GLU A 9 0.31 0.88 -15.43
C GLU A 9 -0.28 1.41 -14.10
N PHE A 10 0.52 2.14 -13.31
CA PHE A 10 0.04 2.81 -12.11
C PHE A 10 -1.06 3.83 -12.39
N TYR A 11 -0.91 4.65 -13.43
CA TYR A 11 -1.95 5.60 -13.81
C TYR A 11 -3.20 4.93 -14.36
N GLU A 12 -3.07 3.85 -15.13
CA GLU A 12 -4.20 3.07 -15.62
C GLU A 12 -5.01 2.47 -14.45
N LEU A 13 -4.35 1.81 -13.51
CA LEU A 13 -5.02 1.23 -12.34
C LEU A 13 -5.57 2.33 -11.41
N SER A 14 -4.91 3.49 -11.35
CA SER A 14 -5.43 4.67 -10.64
C SER A 14 -6.73 5.17 -11.25
N TYR A 15 -6.81 5.26 -12.58
CA TYR A 15 -8.04 5.67 -13.27
C TYR A 15 -9.21 4.73 -12.95
N TYR A 16 -8.96 3.42 -12.98
CA TYR A 16 -9.94 2.41 -12.59
C TYR A 16 -10.41 2.58 -11.14
N THR A 17 -9.49 2.68 -10.19
CA THR A 17 -9.82 2.72 -8.75
C THR A 17 -10.43 4.04 -8.29
N LEU A 18 -10.07 5.16 -8.92
CA LEU A 18 -10.69 6.47 -8.66
C LEU A 18 -12.11 6.58 -9.23
N GLY A 19 -12.41 5.84 -10.30
CA GLY A 19 -13.76 5.73 -10.88
C GLY A 19 -14.67 4.71 -10.20
N HIS A 20 -14.18 3.99 -9.18
CA HIS A 20 -14.96 2.97 -8.49
C HIS A 20 -16.09 3.59 -7.66
N LYS A 21 -17.25 2.92 -7.62
CA LYS A 21 -18.49 3.49 -7.05
C LYS A 21 -18.42 3.65 -5.52
N ASP A 22 -17.62 2.82 -4.84
CA ASP A 22 -17.50 2.85 -3.40
C ASP A 22 -16.37 3.79 -2.93
N MET A 23 -16.70 5.08 -2.94
CA MET A 23 -15.82 6.14 -2.42
C MET A 23 -15.63 6.05 -0.90
N GLY A 24 -16.46 5.29 -0.18
CA GLY A 24 -16.33 5.07 1.26
C GLY A 24 -15.28 4.01 1.57
N TYR A 25 -15.25 2.94 0.78
CA TYR A 25 -14.20 1.93 0.85
C TYR A 25 -12.87 2.46 0.30
N PHE A 26 -12.90 3.23 -0.80
CA PHE A 26 -11.75 3.93 -1.39
C PHE A 26 -10.54 3.03 -1.69
N THR A 27 -10.75 2.00 -2.54
CA THR A 27 -9.73 1.02 -2.96
C THR A 27 -8.44 1.64 -3.48
N HIS A 28 -8.52 2.86 -4.03
CA HIS A 28 -7.35 3.59 -4.53
C HIS A 28 -6.23 3.69 -3.49
N GLN A 29 -6.54 3.94 -2.22
CA GLN A 29 -5.51 4.04 -1.19
C GLN A 29 -4.74 2.71 -1.01
N HIS A 30 -5.41 1.57 -1.19
CA HIS A 30 -4.77 0.25 -1.06
C HIS A 30 -3.77 0.02 -2.20
N ILE A 31 -4.11 0.37 -3.45
CA ILE A 31 -3.18 0.21 -4.57
C ILE A 31 -1.97 1.15 -4.44
N VAL A 32 -2.16 2.37 -3.92
CA VAL A 32 -1.07 3.32 -3.69
C VAL A 32 -0.07 2.73 -2.70
N ASN A 33 -0.58 2.16 -1.60
CA ASN A 33 0.26 1.55 -0.57
C ASN A 33 0.98 0.30 -1.10
N ALA A 34 0.27 -0.58 -1.83
CA ALA A 34 0.87 -1.79 -2.41
C ALA A 34 1.97 -1.43 -3.43
N TYR A 35 1.69 -0.50 -4.35
CA TYR A 35 2.65 -0.02 -5.33
C TYR A 35 3.88 0.59 -4.68
N GLN A 36 3.68 1.55 -3.75
CA GLN A 36 4.77 2.25 -3.07
C GLN A 36 5.67 1.29 -2.28
N ALA A 37 5.11 0.27 -1.61
CA ALA A 37 5.91 -0.74 -0.92
C ALA A 37 6.58 -1.71 -1.90
N GLN A 38 5.93 -2.06 -3.01
CA GLN A 38 6.49 -2.99 -4.00
C GLN A 38 7.62 -2.38 -4.81
N THR A 39 7.56 -1.09 -5.13
CA THR A 39 8.58 -0.39 -5.94
C THR A 39 9.59 0.39 -5.10
N ALA A 40 9.53 0.27 -3.77
CA ALA A 40 10.48 0.95 -2.89
C ALA A 40 11.92 0.47 -3.13
N ASP A 41 12.83 1.44 -3.21
CA ASP A 41 14.25 1.25 -3.39
C ASP A 41 15.08 2.08 -2.38
N LYS A 42 16.40 2.07 -2.55
CA LYS A 42 17.34 2.80 -1.68
C LYS A 42 17.13 4.32 -1.64
N ASP A 43 16.47 4.88 -2.65
CA ASP A 43 16.25 6.33 -2.79
C ASP A 43 14.83 6.73 -2.33
N THR A 44 14.01 5.75 -1.96
CA THR A 44 12.66 5.94 -1.42
C THR A 44 12.73 6.57 -0.03
N LYS A 45 11.98 7.65 0.19
CA LYS A 45 11.96 8.36 1.47
C LYS A 45 11.39 7.46 2.59
N PRO A 46 11.98 7.45 3.81
CA PRO A 46 11.48 6.66 4.94
C PRO A 46 9.99 6.87 5.27
N ILE A 47 9.48 8.09 5.15
CA ILE A 47 8.04 8.36 5.34
C ILE A 47 7.15 7.64 4.32
N ALA A 48 7.59 7.54 3.06
CA ALA A 48 6.81 6.94 1.98
C ALA A 48 6.66 5.43 2.20
N ILE A 49 7.77 4.75 2.53
CA ILE A 49 7.73 3.32 2.88
C ILE A 49 6.95 3.09 4.18
N THR A 50 7.10 3.96 5.18
CA THR A 50 6.31 3.89 6.43
C THR A 50 4.81 3.91 6.14
N PHE A 51 4.36 4.86 5.31
CA PHE A 51 2.95 5.03 4.99
C PHE A 51 2.42 3.84 4.21
N ALA A 52 3.19 3.34 3.25
CA ALA A 52 2.85 2.14 2.50
C ALA A 52 2.65 0.93 3.42
N LEU A 53 3.62 0.64 4.29
CA LEU A 53 3.57 -0.54 5.18
C LEU A 53 2.49 -0.42 6.25
N VAL A 54 2.36 0.73 6.92
CA VAL A 54 1.27 0.97 7.88
C VAL A 54 -0.09 0.86 7.19
N GLY A 55 -0.20 1.38 5.96
CA GLY A 55 -1.45 1.32 5.21
C GLY A 55 -1.85 -0.10 4.83
N LEU A 56 -0.90 -0.96 4.49
CA LEU A 56 -1.14 -2.39 4.25
C LEU A 56 -1.53 -3.13 5.54
N TYR A 57 -0.82 -2.87 6.64
CA TYR A 57 -1.15 -3.44 7.95
C TYR A 57 -2.58 -3.07 8.40
N LEU A 58 -2.92 -1.78 8.36
CA LEU A 58 -4.25 -1.30 8.75
C LEU A 58 -5.35 -1.94 7.89
N TYR A 59 -5.11 -2.05 6.58
CA TYR A 59 -6.05 -2.68 5.68
C TYR A 59 -6.22 -4.18 5.99
N LEU A 60 -5.12 -4.93 6.02
CA LEU A 60 -5.15 -6.38 6.00
C LEU A 60 -5.36 -7.01 7.37
N GLU A 61 -4.81 -6.40 8.42
CA GLU A 61 -4.86 -6.96 9.78
C GLU A 61 -5.90 -6.27 10.66
N LYS A 62 -6.17 -4.98 10.42
CA LYS A 62 -7.16 -4.22 11.19
C LYS A 62 -8.48 -4.00 10.45
N GLY A 63 -8.57 -4.43 9.19
CA GLY A 63 -9.79 -4.35 8.38
C GLY A 63 -10.19 -2.93 7.99
N TYR A 64 -9.24 -1.99 7.94
CA TYR A 64 -9.53 -0.59 7.61
C TYR A 64 -9.87 -0.45 6.12
N SER A 65 -10.87 0.38 5.83
CA SER A 65 -11.07 0.86 4.46
C SER A 65 -9.94 1.79 4.03
N GLY A 66 -9.78 1.99 2.73
CA GLY A 66 -8.82 2.94 2.17
C GLY A 66 -9.03 4.36 2.68
N ARG A 67 -10.28 4.77 2.94
CA ARG A 67 -10.57 6.07 3.55
C ARG A 67 -10.07 6.15 4.98
N GLN A 68 -10.26 5.09 5.78
CA GLN A 68 -9.74 5.03 7.15
C GLN A 68 -8.20 5.02 7.16
N VAL A 69 -7.57 4.32 6.21
CA VAL A 69 -6.10 4.35 6.04
C VAL A 69 -5.62 5.77 5.72
N GLN A 70 -6.27 6.48 4.80
CA GLN A 70 -5.90 7.85 4.47
C GLN A 70 -6.02 8.78 5.69
N LEU A 71 -7.09 8.64 6.50
CA LEU A 71 -7.26 9.40 7.74
C LEU A 71 -6.17 9.07 8.76
N ALA A 72 -5.79 7.80 8.88
CA ALA A 72 -4.70 7.36 9.76
C ALA A 72 -3.34 7.96 9.33
N HIS A 73 -3.05 7.99 8.02
CA HIS A 73 -1.84 8.65 7.50
C HIS A 73 -1.77 10.13 7.86
N MET A 74 -2.88 10.86 7.75
CA MET A 74 -2.92 12.27 8.16
C MET A 74 -2.60 12.44 9.64
N ARG A 75 -3.18 11.60 10.51
CA ARG A 75 -2.91 11.61 11.96
C ARG A 75 -1.45 11.30 12.27
N ILE A 76 -0.86 10.29 11.64
CA ILE A 76 0.56 9.93 11.81
C ILE A 76 1.48 11.08 11.36
N ALA A 77 1.08 11.86 10.35
CA ALA A 77 1.84 13.01 9.83
C ALA A 77 1.78 14.29 10.69
N GLU A 78 0.88 14.41 11.66
CA GLU A 78 0.63 15.67 12.39
C GLU A 78 1.88 16.23 13.09
N ASN A 79 2.76 15.34 13.57
CA ASN A 79 3.96 15.71 14.30
C ASN A 79 5.24 15.37 13.53
N LYS A 80 6.23 16.25 13.58
CA LYS A 80 7.57 15.94 13.08
C LYS A 80 8.19 14.81 13.90
N LYS A 81 8.73 13.82 13.22
CA LYS A 81 9.40 12.67 13.83
C LYS A 81 10.48 12.12 12.91
N ILE A 82 11.35 11.31 13.50
CA ILE A 82 12.26 10.46 12.77
C ILE A 82 11.46 9.23 12.34
N TRP A 83 11.43 9.00 11.03
CA TRP A 83 10.76 7.83 10.46
C TRP A 83 11.66 6.60 10.60
N PRO A 84 11.10 5.41 10.87
CA PRO A 84 11.89 4.19 10.90
C PRO A 84 12.49 3.90 9.52
N ASP A 85 13.72 3.39 9.53
CA ASP A 85 14.30 2.74 8.37
C ASP A 85 13.81 1.30 8.31
N PHE A 86 13.49 0.82 7.11
CA PHE A 86 13.02 -0.54 6.89
C PHE A 86 14.01 -1.30 6.02
N ASP A 87 14.30 -2.53 6.42
CA ASP A 87 14.98 -3.49 5.56
C ASP A 87 14.03 -3.87 4.43
N LEU A 88 14.29 -3.30 3.25
CA LEU A 88 13.55 -3.65 2.06
C LEU A 88 13.96 -5.09 1.69
N PRO A 89 13.03 -6.06 1.55
CA PRO A 89 13.36 -7.47 1.27
C PRO A 89 14.12 -7.66 -0.08
N GLN A 90 14.26 -8.85 -0.64
CA GLN A 90 14.65 -8.97 -2.08
C GLN A 90 13.41 -9.22 -2.96
N ASP A 91 12.54 -10.11 -2.52
CA ASP A 91 11.23 -10.35 -3.10
C ASP A 91 10.21 -9.31 -2.55
N ARG A 92 9.38 -8.71 -3.41
CA ARG A 92 8.34 -7.71 -3.06
C ARG A 92 6.92 -8.20 -3.33
N GLY A 93 6.75 -9.51 -3.34
CA GLY A 93 5.47 -10.14 -3.60
C GLY A 93 5.42 -10.68 -5.01
N ARG A 94 4.63 -11.73 -5.19
CA ARG A 94 4.51 -12.49 -6.43
C ARG A 94 3.51 -11.89 -7.42
N ILE A 95 2.56 -11.11 -6.91
CA ILE A 95 1.57 -10.39 -7.72
C ILE A 95 2.09 -8.97 -7.90
N ASN A 96 2.02 -8.45 -9.11
CA ASN A 96 2.38 -7.08 -9.45
C ASN A 96 1.21 -6.35 -10.12
N ILE A 97 1.41 -5.06 -10.39
CA ILE A 97 0.40 -4.21 -11.03
C ILE A 97 0.00 -4.69 -12.44
N SER A 98 0.95 -5.24 -13.21
CA SER A 98 0.64 -5.79 -14.53
C SER A 98 -0.33 -6.98 -14.38
N ASP A 99 -0.11 -7.89 -13.43
CA ASP A 99 -1.02 -9.02 -13.18
C ASP A 99 -2.46 -8.57 -12.89
N VAL A 100 -2.60 -7.48 -12.12
CA VAL A 100 -3.91 -6.86 -11.82
C VAL A 100 -4.58 -6.32 -13.07
N LEU A 101 -3.82 -5.60 -13.92
CA LEU A 101 -4.37 -4.99 -15.14
C LEU A 101 -4.75 -6.00 -16.23
N HIS A 102 -4.11 -7.17 -16.26
CA HIS A 102 -4.49 -8.26 -17.18
C HIS A 102 -5.85 -8.89 -16.87
N VAL A 103 -6.42 -8.62 -15.69
CA VAL A 103 -7.80 -9.02 -15.36
C VAL A 103 -8.75 -7.90 -15.74
N GLU A 104 -9.86 -8.22 -16.41
CA GLU A 104 -10.89 -7.25 -16.81
C GLU A 104 -11.47 -6.46 -15.60
N PRO A 105 -11.88 -5.18 -15.80
CA PRO A 105 -12.52 -4.39 -14.74
C PRO A 105 -13.73 -5.09 -14.10
N GLY A 106 -13.81 -5.08 -12.76
CA GLY A 106 -14.91 -5.67 -11.99
C GLY A 106 -14.43 -6.46 -10.77
N ASP A 107 -15.33 -7.25 -10.17
CA ASP A 107 -15.12 -7.94 -8.89
C ASP A 107 -13.84 -8.80 -8.87
N GLN A 108 -13.48 -9.42 -9.99
CA GLN A 108 -12.27 -10.24 -10.10
C GLN A 108 -10.99 -9.41 -10.00
N ARG A 109 -10.96 -8.22 -10.63
CA ARG A 109 -9.85 -7.28 -10.52
C ARG A 109 -9.76 -6.71 -9.10
N ASP A 110 -10.90 -6.42 -8.48
CA ASP A 110 -10.95 -5.92 -7.10
C ASP A 110 -10.45 -6.98 -6.10
N TRP A 111 -10.82 -8.23 -6.31
CA TRP A 111 -10.26 -9.36 -5.56
C TRP A 111 -8.75 -9.46 -5.76
N LEU A 112 -8.26 -9.37 -7.00
CA LEU A 112 -6.83 -9.46 -7.28
C LEU A 112 -6.03 -8.28 -6.71
N ILE A 113 -6.62 -7.09 -6.60
CA ILE A 113 -6.02 -5.95 -5.87
C ILE A 113 -5.80 -6.32 -4.40
N LYS A 114 -6.76 -6.97 -3.76
CA LYS A 114 -6.61 -7.42 -2.37
C LYS A 114 -5.50 -8.46 -2.23
N GLU A 115 -5.46 -9.46 -3.11
CA GLU A 115 -4.39 -10.46 -3.14
C GLU A 115 -3.02 -9.82 -3.40
N TRP A 116 -2.95 -8.81 -4.26
CA TRP A 116 -1.73 -8.03 -4.48
C TRP A 116 -1.26 -7.34 -3.18
N CYS A 117 -2.16 -6.65 -2.48
CA CYS A 117 -1.84 -6.05 -1.18
C CYS A 117 -1.32 -7.09 -0.18
N GLN A 118 -1.97 -8.26 -0.11
CA GLN A 118 -1.55 -9.35 0.78
C GLN A 118 -0.18 -9.90 0.41
N SER A 119 0.06 -10.13 -0.88
CA SER A 119 1.33 -10.61 -1.40
C SER A 119 2.49 -9.65 -1.08
N VAL A 120 2.28 -8.34 -1.25
CA VAL A 120 3.29 -7.33 -0.88
C VAL A 120 3.50 -7.32 0.62
N TRP A 121 2.44 -7.28 1.43
CA TRP A 121 2.55 -7.27 2.89
C TRP A 121 3.28 -8.51 3.42
N ALA A 122 2.99 -9.70 2.89
CA ALA A 122 3.64 -10.95 3.26
C ALA A 122 5.16 -10.92 3.09
N SER A 123 5.67 -10.21 2.07
CA SER A 123 7.11 -10.08 1.82
C SER A 123 7.82 -9.23 2.87
N TYR A 124 7.11 -8.36 3.59
CA TYR A 124 7.66 -7.46 4.61
C TYR A 124 7.56 -8.03 6.05
N VAL A 125 7.52 -9.35 6.22
CA VAL A 125 7.35 -10.01 7.53
C VAL A 125 8.33 -9.53 8.62
N ASN A 126 9.56 -9.20 8.25
CA ASN A 126 10.58 -8.69 9.17
C ASN A 126 10.24 -7.29 9.72
N CYS A 127 9.35 -6.55 9.05
CA CYS A 127 8.92 -5.22 9.43
C CYS A 127 7.65 -5.21 10.29
N TYR A 128 6.97 -6.35 10.48
CA TYR A 128 5.64 -6.42 11.09
C TYR A 128 5.61 -5.78 12.47
N LYS A 129 6.56 -6.14 13.33
CA LYS A 129 6.62 -5.62 14.71
C LYS A 129 6.81 -4.11 14.75
N VAL A 130 7.67 -3.57 13.87
CA VAL A 130 7.95 -2.13 13.79
C VAL A 130 6.70 -1.37 13.32
N VAL A 131 5.99 -1.91 12.33
CA VAL A 131 4.76 -1.32 11.79
C VAL A 131 3.62 -1.37 12.83
N GLU A 132 3.46 -2.49 13.51
CA GLU A 132 2.49 -2.66 14.60
C GLU A 132 2.75 -1.69 15.73
N ASP A 133 4.00 -1.59 16.20
CA ASP A 133 4.38 -0.68 17.30
C ASP A 133 4.12 0.77 16.93
N LEU A 134 4.49 1.17 15.71
CA LEU A 134 4.22 2.52 15.22
C LEU A 134 2.72 2.80 15.18
N ALA A 135 1.92 1.88 14.66
CA ALA A 135 0.47 2.04 14.60
C ALA A 135 -0.15 2.12 16.01
N CYS A 136 0.30 1.30 16.95
CA CYS A 136 -0.13 1.34 18.34
C CYS A 136 0.20 2.69 18.99
N ILE A 137 1.43 3.19 18.83
CA ILE A 137 1.88 4.46 19.40
C ILE A 137 1.10 5.64 18.81
N GLU A 138 0.93 5.68 17.48
CA GLU A 138 0.39 6.85 16.79
C GLU A 138 -1.14 6.89 16.73
N LEU A 139 -1.77 5.71 16.65
CA LEU A 139 -3.21 5.59 16.45
C LEU A 139 -3.96 5.08 17.68
N GLY A 140 -3.27 4.38 18.60
CA GLY A 140 -3.86 3.80 19.82
C GLY A 140 -4.71 2.56 19.55
N ILE A 141 -4.24 1.68 18.66
CA ILE A 141 -4.94 0.47 18.18
C ILE A 141 -4.14 -0.81 18.39
#